data_AF-A0AAU0L631-F1
#
_entry.id   AF-A0AAU0L631-F1
#
_cell.length_a   1.000
_cell.length_b   1.000
_cell.length_c   1.000
_cell.angle_alpha   90.00
_cell.angle_beta   90.00
_cell.angle_gamma   90.00
#
_symmetry.space_group_name_H-M   'P 1'
#
loop_
_entity.id
_entity.type
_entity.pdbx_description
1 polymer ?
#
loop_
_entity_poly.entity_id
_entity_poly.type
_entity_poly.pdbx_seq_one_letter_code
_entity_poly.pdbx_strand_id
1 'polypeptide(L)'
;MNDPISLKSLPWLLKILAAIVGAIFALTLSGDIDTQGRIKITPGVIMKFAFSVSISLYGGSAFIEYYDLSKYSHMAQGFVMLIFAVFGMLCIGIVYQAVQLMKGKSIAEIVLEVRETFRSIFK
;
A
#
# COMPACT_ATOMS: atom_id res chain seq x y z
N MET A 1 -20.57 -17.33 27.64
CA MET A 1 -21.44 -16.26 27.10
C MET A 1 -20.77 -15.78 25.82
N ASN A 2 -21.31 -16.16 24.66
CA ASN A 2 -20.77 -15.76 23.36
C ASN A 2 -21.01 -14.26 23.19
N ASP A 3 -19.95 -13.47 23.21
CA ASP A 3 -20.02 -12.08 22.79
C ASP A 3 -20.37 -12.04 21.29
N PRO A 4 -21.53 -11.50 20.90
CA PRO A 4 -21.85 -11.35 19.50
C PRO A 4 -20.90 -10.28 18.96
N ILE A 5 -19.89 -10.70 18.19
CA ILE A 5 -19.00 -9.89 17.33
C ILE A 5 -19.02 -8.42 17.77
N SER A 6 -18.29 -8.12 18.85
CA SER A 6 -18.36 -6.82 19.52
C SER A 6 -18.15 -5.70 18.51
N LEU A 7 -19.12 -4.79 18.34
CA LEU A 7 -19.00 -3.61 17.47
C LEU A 7 -17.70 -2.79 17.72
N LYS A 8 -17.04 -2.99 18.87
CA LYS A 8 -15.71 -2.46 19.20
C LYS A 8 -14.54 -3.07 18.42
N SER A 9 -14.63 -4.32 17.96
CA SER A 9 -13.57 -4.99 17.17
C SER A 9 -13.70 -4.77 15.67
N LEU A 10 -14.87 -4.30 15.21
CA LEU A 10 -15.16 -3.98 13.81
C LEU A 10 -14.17 -2.97 13.19
N PRO A 11 -13.77 -1.86 13.87
CA PRO A 11 -12.78 -0.94 13.35
C PRO A 11 -11.38 -1.57 13.20
N TRP A 12 -11.06 -2.55 14.04
CA TRP A 12 -9.78 -3.26 13.97
C TRP A 12 -9.76 -4.25 12.81
N LEU A 13 -10.86 -4.97 12.57
CA LEU A 13 -11.04 -5.83 11.40
C LEU A 13 -10.88 -5.05 10.09
N LEU A 14 -11.50 -3.87 9.99
CA LEU A 14 -11.40 -3.02 8.80
C LEU A 14 -9.96 -2.52 8.56
N LYS A 15 -9.21 -2.21 9.63
CA LYS A 15 -7.78 -1.84 9.51
C LYS A 15 -6.93 -2.98 8.98
N ILE A 16 -7.19 -4.21 9.43
CA ILE A 16 -6.47 -5.40 8.95
C ILE A 16 -6.78 -5.64 7.47
N LEU A 17 -8.06 -5.58 7.08
CA LEU A 17 -8.45 -5.72 5.68
C LEU A 17 -7.79 -4.65 4.80
N ALA A 18 -7.78 -3.39 5.25
CA ALA A 18 -7.10 -2.30 4.55
C ALA A 18 -5.59 -2.54 4.39
N ALA A 19 -4.92 -3.01 5.45
CA ALA A 19 -3.50 -3.35 5.41
C ALA A 19 -3.20 -4.53 4.46
N ILE A 20 -4.07 -5.54 4.44
CA ILE A 20 -3.97 -6.68 3.50
C ILE A 20 -4.10 -6.20 2.05
N VAL A 21 -5.11 -5.36 1.76
CA VAL A 21 -5.31 -4.79 0.42
C VAL A 21 -4.10 -3.96 -0.01
N GLY A 22 -3.58 -3.09 0.87
CA GLY A 22 -2.38 -2.31 0.61
C GLY A 22 -1.15 -3.18 0.33
N ALA A 23 -0.99 -4.27 1.09
CA ALA A 23 0.12 -5.21 0.90
C ALA A 23 0.00 -5.98 -0.43
N ILE A 24 -1.21 -6.39 -0.84
CA ILE A 24 -1.44 -7.02 -2.13
C ILE A 24 -1.04 -6.06 -3.25
N PHE A 25 -1.50 -4.79 -3.21
CA PHE A 25 -1.12 -3.81 -4.22
C PHE A 25 0.40 -3.57 -4.28
N ALA A 26 1.07 -3.45 -3.13
CA ALA A 26 2.53 -3.26 -3.10
C ALA A 26 3.28 -4.45 -3.71
N LEU A 27 2.84 -5.68 -3.46
CA LEU A 27 3.42 -6.89 -4.04
C LEU A 27 3.13 -7.03 -5.54
N THR A 28 1.93 -6.63 -6.00
CA THR A 28 1.60 -6.58 -7.43
C THR A 28 2.51 -5.59 -8.16
N LEU A 29 2.68 -4.37 -7.64
CA LEU A 29 3.55 -3.36 -8.26
C LEU A 29 5.03 -3.76 -8.23
N SER A 30 5.45 -4.51 -7.21
CA SER A 30 6.82 -5.02 -7.09
C SER A 30 7.14 -6.16 -8.07
N GLY A 31 6.15 -6.67 -8.82
CA GLY A 31 6.29 -7.82 -9.72
C GLY A 31 6.37 -9.16 -9.00
N ASP A 32 6.06 -9.20 -7.69
CA ASP A 32 6.08 -10.42 -6.88
C ASP A 32 4.78 -11.22 -7.02
N ILE A 33 3.70 -10.58 -7.51
CA ILE A 33 2.45 -11.22 -7.95
C ILE A 33 2.42 -11.21 -9.47
N ASP A 34 2.41 -12.39 -10.08
CA ASP A 34 2.32 -12.56 -11.53
C ASP A 34 0.94 -12.15 -12.05
N THR A 35 0.84 -11.84 -13.33
CA THR A 35 -0.40 -11.56 -14.10
C THR A 35 -1.47 -12.65 -13.98
N GLN A 36 -1.06 -13.87 -13.60
CA GLN A 36 -1.93 -15.02 -13.31
C GLN A 36 -2.36 -15.11 -11.83
N GLY A 37 -2.06 -14.10 -11.00
CA GLY A 37 -2.36 -14.06 -9.57
C GLY A 37 -1.48 -14.98 -8.71
N ARG A 38 -0.39 -15.52 -9.27
CA ARG A 38 0.49 -16.45 -8.55
C ARG A 38 1.53 -15.67 -7.75
N ILE A 39 1.67 -16.04 -6.48
CA ILE A 39 2.68 -15.47 -5.58
C ILE A 39 3.72 -16.54 -5.33
N LYS A 40 4.97 -16.31 -5.78
CA LYS A 40 6.08 -17.16 -5.38
C LYS A 40 6.56 -16.70 -4.00
N ILE A 41 6.22 -17.47 -2.97
CA ILE A 41 6.69 -17.19 -1.61
C ILE A 41 8.21 -17.38 -1.58
N THR A 42 8.93 -16.27 -1.61
CA THR A 42 10.38 -16.22 -1.39
C THR A 42 10.65 -15.42 -0.11
N PRO A 43 11.81 -15.62 0.55
CA PRO A 43 12.17 -14.83 1.73
C PRO A 43 12.09 -13.31 1.50
N GLY A 44 12.40 -12.85 0.29
CA GLY A 44 12.26 -11.44 -0.10
C GLY A 44 10.82 -10.95 -0.11
N VAL A 45 9.88 -11.74 -0.65
CA VAL A 45 8.44 -11.42 -0.65
C VAL A 45 7.89 -11.36 0.78
N ILE A 46 8.26 -12.33 1.62
CA ILE A 46 7.83 -12.36 3.04
C ILE A 46 8.30 -11.10 3.75
N MET A 47 9.57 -10.71 3.56
CA MET A 47 10.12 -9.52 4.18
C MET A 47 9.42 -8.25 3.69
N LYS A 48 9.22 -8.08 2.37
CA LYS A 48 8.46 -6.95 1.80
C LYS A 48 7.04 -6.90 2.35
N PHE A 49 6.36 -8.04 2.43
CA PHE A 49 5.02 -8.13 2.99
C PHE A 49 4.99 -7.73 4.48
N ALA A 50 5.93 -8.24 5.29
CA ALA A 50 6.03 -7.89 6.70
C ALA A 50 6.29 -6.41 6.93
N PHE A 51 7.19 -5.80 6.13
CA PHE A 51 7.39 -4.35 6.14
C PHE A 51 6.14 -3.58 5.69
N SER A 52 5.41 -4.10 4.70
CA SER A 52 4.13 -3.52 4.26
C SER A 52 3.15 -3.39 5.40
N VAL A 53 2.89 -4.52 6.05
CA VAL A 53 1.92 -4.60 7.13
C VAL A 53 2.38 -3.76 8.32
N SER A 54 3.68 -3.77 8.63
CA SER A 54 4.23 -2.95 9.71
C SER A 54 4.05 -1.45 9.45
N ILE A 55 4.37 -0.97 8.24
CA ILE A 55 4.20 0.45 7.88
C ILE A 55 2.71 0.82 7.85
N SER A 56 1.84 -0.04 7.33
CA SER A 56 0.39 0.20 7.32
C SER A 56 -0.21 0.29 8.73
N LEU A 57 0.32 -0.48 9.70
CA LEU A 57 -0.19 -0.48 11.08
C LEU A 57 0.41 0.63 11.95
N TYR A 58 1.72 0.86 11.85
CA TYR A 58 2.47 1.76 12.74
C TYR A 58 2.87 3.09 12.10
N GLY A 59 2.90 3.18 10.76
CA GLY A 59 3.31 4.38 10.04
C GLY A 59 2.37 5.56 10.27
N GLY A 60 1.06 5.30 10.33
CA GLY A 60 0.07 6.34 10.62
C GLY A 60 0.25 6.95 12.02
N SER A 61 0.54 6.13 13.03
CA SER A 61 0.75 6.63 14.40
C SER A 61 2.05 7.44 14.50
N ALA A 62 3.13 6.95 13.88
CA ALA A 62 4.39 7.68 13.84
C ALA A 62 4.26 9.01 13.08
N PHE A 63 3.46 9.06 12.01
CA PHE A 63 3.19 10.30 11.28
C PHE A 63 2.37 11.29 12.11
N ILE A 64 1.36 10.81 12.84
CA ILE A 64 0.56 11.65 13.74
C ILE A 64 1.43 12.28 14.83
N GLU A 65 2.35 11.51 15.39
CA GLU A 65 3.26 11.98 16.43
C GLU A 65 4.30 12.97 15.87
N TYR A 66 4.94 12.64 14.75
CA TYR A 66 5.97 13.48 14.15
C TYR A 66 5.46 14.87 13.73
N TYR A 67 4.24 14.95 13.20
CA TYR A 67 3.63 16.22 12.77
C TYR A 67 2.77 16.89 13.85
N ASP A 68 2.78 16.36 15.08
CA ASP A 68 1.94 16.83 16.17
C ASP A 68 0.45 16.99 15.75
N LEU A 69 -0.05 15.99 15.04
CA LEU A 69 -1.46 15.91 14.62
C LEU A 69 -2.35 15.41 15.77
N SER A 70 -1.74 15.13 16.93
CA SER A 70 -2.38 14.72 18.17
C SER A 70 -3.44 15.71 18.66
N LYS A 71 -3.25 17.00 18.36
CA LYS A 71 -4.16 18.11 18.69
C LYS A 71 -5.46 18.15 17.87
N TYR A 72 -5.51 17.43 16.75
CA TYR A 72 -6.72 17.34 15.93
C TYR A 72 -7.66 16.25 16.46
N SER A 73 -8.92 16.28 16.00
CA SER A 73 -9.94 15.34 16.45
C SER A 73 -9.52 13.88 16.21
N HIS A 74 -10.04 12.97 17.03
CA HIS A 74 -9.85 11.53 16.85
C HIS A 74 -10.28 11.04 15.45
N MET A 75 -11.23 11.72 14.82
CA MET A 75 -11.67 11.41 13.46
C MET A 75 -10.58 11.77 12.42
N ALA A 76 -9.90 12.92 12.58
CA ALA A 76 -8.79 13.30 11.71
C ALA A 76 -7.59 12.35 11.87
N GLN A 77 -7.28 11.93 13.10
CA GLN A 77 -6.27 10.91 13.36
C GLN A 77 -6.66 9.56 12.72
N GLY A 78 -7.93 9.15 12.85
CA GLY A 78 -8.46 7.95 12.20
C GLY A 78 -8.34 7.97 10.68
N PHE A 79 -8.54 9.14 10.05
CA PHE A 79 -8.37 9.34 8.62
C PHE A 79 -6.91 9.17 8.18
N VAL A 80 -5.96 9.79 8.90
CA VAL A 80 -4.52 9.64 8.62
C VAL A 80 -4.09 8.16 8.75
N MET A 81 -4.55 7.49 9.81
CA MET A 81 -4.31 6.05 9.98
C MET A 81 -4.87 5.22 8.82
N LEU A 82 -6.04 5.59 8.28
CA LEU A 82 -6.65 4.89 7.15
C LEU A 82 -5.87 5.11 5.85
N ILE A 83 -5.37 6.33 5.61
CA ILE A 83 -4.49 6.61 4.46
C ILE A 83 -3.23 5.75 4.54
N PHE A 84 -2.57 5.68 5.68
CA PHE A 84 -1.39 4.84 5.85
C PHE A 84 -1.72 3.34 5.73
N ALA A 85 -2.86 2.90 6.25
CA ALA A 85 -3.28 1.52 6.14
C ALA A 85 -3.43 1.07 4.68
N VAL A 86 -4.08 1.88 3.84
CA VAL A 86 -4.36 1.56 2.43
C VAL A 86 -3.16 1.86 1.52
N PHE A 87 -2.49 2.99 1.72
CA PHE A 87 -1.52 3.55 0.77
C PHE A 87 -0.07 3.56 1.27
N GLY A 88 0.19 3.23 2.54
CA GLY A 88 1.49 3.43 3.19
C GLY A 88 2.67 2.79 2.45
N MET A 89 2.48 1.62 1.85
CA MET A 89 3.50 0.96 1.03
C MET A 89 3.26 1.03 -0.48
N LEU A 90 2.09 1.52 -0.90
CA LEU A 90 1.78 1.75 -2.32
C LEU A 90 2.76 2.77 -2.92
N CYS A 91 3.01 3.88 -2.23
CA CYS A 91 3.94 4.91 -2.72
C CYS A 91 5.36 4.36 -2.94
N ILE A 92 5.83 3.47 -2.06
CA ILE A 92 7.14 2.82 -2.21
C ILE A 92 7.14 1.88 -3.43
N GLY A 93 6.06 1.10 -3.62
CA GLY A 93 5.89 0.26 -4.80
C GLY A 93 5.87 1.07 -6.11
N ILE A 94 5.17 2.21 -6.13
CA ILE A 94 5.14 3.12 -7.28
C ILE A 94 6.53 3.66 -7.60
N VAL A 95 7.28 4.13 -6.59
CA VAL A 95 8.65 4.65 -6.79
C VAL A 95 9.57 3.55 -7.29
N TYR A 96 9.49 2.34 -6.71
CA TYR A 96 10.29 1.20 -7.15
C TYR A 96 10.01 0.85 -8.62
N GLN A 97 8.74 0.80 -9.01
CA GLN A 97 8.33 0.50 -10.38
C GLN A 97 8.72 1.63 -11.35
N ALA A 98 8.60 2.90 -10.93
CA ALA A 98 9.07 4.04 -11.71
C ALA A 98 10.58 3.99 -11.96
N VAL A 99 11.38 3.63 -10.94
CA VAL A 99 12.83 3.44 -11.10
C VAL A 99 13.16 2.26 -12.00
N GLN A 100 12.42 1.15 -11.92
CA GLN A 100 12.58 0.04 -12.86
C GLN A 100 12.29 0.44 -14.31
N LEU A 101 11.22 1.20 -14.56
CA LEU A 101 10.87 1.69 -15.89
C LEU A 101 11.96 2.58 -16.50
N MET A 102 12.69 3.32 -15.67
CA MET A 102 13.81 4.15 -16.11
C MET A 102 15.10 3.37 -16.39
N LYS A 103 15.25 2.12 -15.91
CA LYS A 103 16.48 1.36 -16.12
C LYS A 103 16.54 0.84 -17.56
N GLY A 104 17.45 1.43 -18.35
CA GLY A 104 17.81 0.95 -19.69
C GLY A 104 16.96 1.52 -20.84
N LYS A 105 16.08 2.50 -20.57
CA LYS A 105 15.25 3.17 -21.58
C LYS A 105 15.59 4.65 -21.69
N SER A 106 15.49 5.20 -22.90
CA SER A 106 15.57 6.64 -23.12
C SER A 106 14.29 7.33 -22.62
N ILE A 107 14.39 8.60 -22.23
CA ILE A 107 13.22 9.39 -21.78
C ILE A 107 12.12 9.44 -22.85
N ALA A 108 12.49 9.40 -24.13
CA ALA A 108 11.54 9.39 -25.25
C ALA A 108 10.70 8.10 -25.31
N GLU A 109 11.29 6.94 -25.04
CA GLU A 109 10.57 5.66 -25.00
C GLU A 109 9.63 5.58 -23.80
N ILE A 110 10.04 6.11 -22.66
CA ILE A 110 9.20 6.18 -21.45
C ILE A 110 7.95 7.03 -21.72
N VAL A 111 8.09 8.19 -22.37
CA VAL A 111 6.96 9.06 -22.72
C VAL A 111 5.98 8.38 -23.68
N LEU A 112 6.49 7.62 -24.65
CA LEU A 112 5.66 6.84 -25.57
C LEU A 112 4.88 5.74 -24.84
N GLU A 113 5.53 4.95 -24.00
CA GLU A 113 4.88 3.89 -23.21
C GLU A 113 3.81 4.45 -22.25
N VAL A 114 4.13 5.55 -21.55
CA VAL A 114 3.15 6.19 -20.65
C VAL A 114 1.94 6.67 -21.44
N ARG A 115 2.16 7.29 -22.60
CA ARG A 115 1.08 7.77 -23.47
C ARG A 115 0.23 6.62 -24.02
N GLU A 116 0.85 5.51 -24.42
CA GLU A 116 0.13 4.32 -24.90
C GLU A 116 -0.65 3.64 -23.77
N THR A 117 -0.06 3.52 -22.59
CA THR A 117 -0.72 2.95 -21.40
C THR A 117 -1.92 3.80 -20.98
N PHE A 118 -1.77 5.13 -20.94
CA PHE A 118 -2.89 6.04 -20.71
C PHE A 118 -3.97 5.86 -21.79
N ARG A 119 -3.57 5.77 -23.06
CA ARG A 119 -4.52 5.56 -24.15
C ARG A 119 -5.26 4.22 -24.03
N SER A 120 -4.62 3.16 -23.55
CA SER A 120 -5.26 1.85 -23.34
C SER A 120 -6.18 1.80 -22.12
N ILE A 121 -5.93 2.62 -21.09
CA ILE A 121 -6.81 2.73 -19.92
C ILE A 121 -8.12 3.45 -20.28
N PHE A 122 -8.06 4.42 -21.20
CA PHE A 122 -9.22 5.21 -21.65
C PHE A 122 -9.87 4.68 -22.95
N LYS A 123 -9.59 3.44 -23.35
CA LYS A 123 -10.15 2.80 -24.55
C LYS A 123 -11.10 1.68 -24.16
#